data_AF-A0A522B8G8-F1
#
_entry.id   AF-A0A522B8G8-F1
#
_cell.length_a   1.000
_cell.length_b   1.000
_cell.length_c   1.000
_cell.angle_alpha   90.00
_cell.angle_beta   90.00
_cell.angle_gamma   90.00
#
_symmetry.space_group_name_H-M   'P 1'
#
loop_
_entity.id
_entity.type
_entity.pdbx_description
1 polymer ?
#
loop_
_entity_poly.entity_id
_entity_poly.type
_entity_poly.pdbx_seq_one_letter_code
_entity_poly.pdbx_strand_id
1 'polypeptide(L)' 'MPVKKMKTEKRKRVFVQAKVSDQEKAALDKIAEKENRSMSNLIRLALLQLLEEYEQKKTA' A
#
# COMPACT_ATOMS: atom_id res chain seq x y z
N MET A 1 28.78 4.44 29.86
CA MET A 1 27.35 4.09 29.94
C MET A 1 26.94 3.43 28.63
N PRO A 2 26.41 2.19 28.60
CA PRO A 2 26.06 1.53 27.34
C PRO A 2 24.65 1.92 26.88
N VAL A 3 24.56 2.47 25.66
CA VAL A 3 23.31 2.82 24.97
C VAL A 3 22.57 1.53 24.60
N LYS A 4 21.37 1.35 25.18
CA LYS A 4 20.48 0.21 24.96
C LYS A 4 19.99 0.25 23.50
N LYS A 5 20.52 -0.62 22.63
CA LYS A 5 20.09 -0.73 21.23
C LYS A 5 18.62 -1.14 21.19
N MET A 6 17.75 -0.22 20.79
CA MET A 6 16.34 -0.52 20.49
C MET A 6 16.29 -1.54 19.34
N LYS A 7 15.58 -2.64 19.55
CA LYS A 7 15.36 -3.66 18.52
C LYS A 7 14.46 -3.04 17.45
N THR A 8 15.02 -2.66 16.31
CA THR A 8 14.24 -2.30 15.12
C THR A 8 13.46 -3.52 14.68
N GLU A 9 12.15 -3.51 14.95
CA GLU A 9 11.22 -4.56 14.56
C GLU A 9 11.31 -4.75 13.04
N LYS A 10 11.78 -5.93 12.60
CA LYS A 10 11.90 -6.24 11.18
C LYS A 10 10.48 -6.29 10.60
N ARG A 11 10.10 -5.26 9.84
CA ARG A 11 8.80 -5.22 9.15
C ARG A 11 8.65 -6.48 8.30
N LYS A 12 7.71 -7.36 8.66
CA LYS A 12 7.36 -8.54 7.85
C LYS A 12 6.85 -8.05 6.49
N ARG A 13 7.60 -8.32 5.42
CA ARG A 13 7.14 -8.07 4.06
C ARG A 13 6.18 -9.18 3.69
N VAL A 14 4.91 -8.85 3.47
CA VAL A 14 3.90 -9.76 2.93
C VAL A 14 3.84 -9.53 1.43
N PHE A 15 3.94 -10.60 0.66
CA PHE A 15 3.78 -10.57 -0.79
C PHE A 15 2.33 -10.96 -1.11
N VAL A 16 1.68 -10.18 -1.96
CA VAL A 16 0.30 -10.41 -2.40
C VAL A 16 0.31 -10.48 -3.92
N GLN A 17 -0.28 -11.54 -4.47
CA GLN A 17 -0.52 -11.66 -5.90
C GLN A 17 -1.98 -11.34 -6.18
N ALA A 18 -2.22 -10.34 -7.03
CA ALA A 18 -3.55 -9.95 -7.47
C ALA A 18 -3.68 -10.20 -8.97
N LYS A 19 -4.84 -10.71 -9.39
CA LYS A 19 -5.22 -10.78 -10.81
C LYS A 19 -6.07 -9.55 -11.11
N VAL A 20 -5.61 -8.74 -12.04
CA VAL A 20 -6.30 -7.56 -12.57
C VAL A 20 -6.35 -7.70 -14.08
N SER A 21 -7.38 -7.12 -14.70
CA SER A 21 -7.46 -7.09 -16.16
C SER A 21 -6.33 -6.26 -16.76
N ASP A 22 -5.99 -6.52 -18.03
CA ASP A 22 -4.93 -5.78 -18.71
C ASP A 22 -5.25 -4.28 -18.82
N GLN A 23 -6.53 -3.92 -18.93
CA GLN A 23 -6.98 -2.53 -18.96
C GLN A 23 -6.73 -1.82 -17.62
N GLU A 24 -7.09 -2.46 -16.50
CA GLU A 24 -6.85 -1.92 -15.16
C GLU A 24 -5.36 -1.80 -14.87
N LYS A 25 -4.56 -2.78 -15.31
CA LYS A 25 -3.10 -2.72 -15.18
C LYS A 25 -2.52 -1.52 -15.93
N ALA A 26 -2.93 -1.31 -17.18
CA ALA A 26 -2.49 -0.16 -17.97
C ALA A 26 -2.91 1.19 -17.35
N ALA A 27 -4.10 1.26 -16.74
CA ALA A 27 -4.54 2.44 -16.02
C ALA A 27 -3.69 2.70 -14.78
N LEU A 28 -3.41 1.65 -13.99
CA LEU A 28 -2.56 1.73 -12.81
C LEU A 28 -1.13 2.13 -13.15
N ASP A 29 -0.56 1.62 -14.25
CA ASP A 29 0.77 2.01 -14.72
C ASP A 29 0.82 3.49 -15.07
N LYS A 30 -0.17 4.02 -15.80
CA LYS A 30 -0.24 5.46 -16.11
C LYS A 30 -0.32 6.33 -14.86
N ILE A 31 -1.07 5.89 -13.84
CA ILE A 31 -1.19 6.61 -12.57
C ILE A 31 0.13 6.55 -11.80
N ALA A 32 0.81 5.39 -11.80
CA ALA A 32 2.12 5.18 -11.19
C ALA A 32 3.17 6.11 -11.78
N GLU A 33 3.21 6.24 -13.10
CA GLU A 33 4.10 7.17 -13.79
C GLU A 33 3.78 8.63 -13.43
N LYS A 34 2.49 9.01 -13.45
CA LYS A 34 2.05 10.37 -13.14
C LYS A 34 2.43 10.81 -11.73
N GLU A 35 2.31 9.92 -10.75
CA GLU A 35 2.65 10.22 -9.35
C GLU A 35 4.13 9.96 -9.01
N ASN A 36 4.95 9.50 -9.95
CA ASN A 36 6.35 9.12 -9.73
C ASN A 36 6.49 8.10 -8.58
N ARG A 37 5.60 7.12 -8.52
CA ARG A 37 5.52 6.11 -7.45
C ARG A 37 5.55 4.71 -8.03
N SER A 38 6.05 3.76 -7.24
CA SER A 38 5.92 2.35 -7.60
C SER A 38 4.46 1.92 -7.54
N MET A 39 4.05 1.08 -8.48
CA MET A 39 2.70 0.52 -8.55
C MET A 39 2.28 -0.14 -7.22
N SER A 40 3.20 -0.87 -6.57
CA SER A 40 2.96 -1.48 -5.25
C SER A 40 2.66 -0.45 -4.16
N ASN A 41 3.32 0.72 -4.20
CA ASN A 41 3.06 1.78 -3.23
C ASN A 41 1.70 2.45 -3.47
N LEU A 42 1.31 2.64 -4.72
CA LEU A 42 -0.02 3.14 -5.06
C LEU A 42 -1.13 2.21 -4.59
N ILE A 43 -1.01 0.91 -4.89
CA ILE A 43 -2.01 -0.09 -4.46
C ILE A 43 -2.12 -0.08 -2.93
N ARG A 44 -1.00 0.05 -2.22
CA ARG A 44 -0.99 0.13 -0.76
C ARG A 44 -1.74 1.36 -0.24
N LEU A 45 -1.53 2.54 -0.83
CA LEU A 45 -2.21 3.76 -0.43
C LEU A 45 -3.71 3.70 -0.71
N ALA A 46 -4.10 3.21 -1.90
CA ALA A 46 -5.50 3.04 -2.27
C ALA A 46 -6.22 2.05 -1.33
N LEU A 47 -5.56 0.95 -0.94
CA LEU A 47 -6.11 0.01 0.04
C LEU A 47 -6.29 0.63 1.42
N LEU A 48 -5.34 1.46 1.86
CA LEU A 48 -5.48 2.17 3.15
C LEU A 48 -6.65 3.16 3.12
N GLN A 49 -6.81 3.92 2.03
CA GLN A 49 -7.94 4.84 1.85
C GLN A 49 -9.27 4.08 1.85
N LEU A 50 -9.35 2.96 1.13
CA LEU A 50 -10.54 2.10 1.16
C LEU A 50 -10.85 1.58 2.56
N LEU A 51 -9.85 1.09 3.30
CA LEU A 51 -10.06 0.63 4.67
C LEU A 51 -10.60 1.74 5.57
N GLU A 52 -10.05 2.95 5.44
CA GLU A 52 -10.51 4.12 6.20
C GLU A 52 -11.97 4.49 5.85
N GLU A 53 -12.34 4.49 4.57
CA GLU A 53 -13.73 4.69 4.13
C GLU A 53 -14.68 3.62 4.67
N TYR A 54 -14.24 2.35 4.69
CA TYR A 54 -15.03 1.25 5.23
C TYR A 54 -15.20 1.34 6.75
N GLU A 55 -14.16 1.76 7.48
CA GLU A 55 -14.26 2.01 8.92
C GLU A 55 -15.22 3.16 9.21
N GLN A 56 -15.12 4.28 8.49
CA GLN A 56 -16.01 5.44 8.64
C GLN A 56 -17.48 5.10 8.33
N LYS A 57 -17.74 4.28 7.30
CA LYS A 57 -19.10 3.81 6.99
C LYS A 57 -19.68 2.86 8.02
N LYS A 58 -18.84 2.20 8.83
CA LYS A 58 -19.28 1.27 9.89
C LYS A 58 -19.57 1.98 11.21
N THR A 59 -18.99 3.16 11.41
CA THR A 59 -19.20 4.03 12.58
C THR A 59 -20.25 5.12 12.37
N ALA A 60 -20.74 5.32 11.15
CA ALA A 60 -21.91 6.15 10.82
C ALA A 60 -23.22 5.36 10.97
#